data_AF-A0A6L4A0J4-F1
#
_entry.id   AF-A0A6L4A0J4-F1
#
_cell.length_a   1.000
_cell.length_b   1.000
_cell.length_c   1.000
_cell.angle_alpha   90.00
_cell.angle_beta   90.00
_cell.angle_gamma   90.00
#
_symmetry.space_group_name_H-M   'P 1'
#
loop_
_entity.id
_entity.type
_entity.pdbx_description
1 polymer ?
#
loop_
_entity_poly.entity_id
_entity_poly.type
_entity_poly.pdbx_seq_one_letter_code
_entity_poly.pdbx_strand_id
1 'polypeptide(L)'
;RYGQPRWSPDGNWLMFTTSGSNWDIVRVNVQDNRVEPLTTSPGFDWGARWSPDGQSIAFISNQEDNAEIYVMRVDGSDTQRLTFEMGDDSVYDWSPDGKWLLYTHQSPSLSRRGMDIYRIQPDGTNRQRLTFADGIDSSPTWLPIIDRVWSREGLGMTSLAILLRTTLHHRIRRSITGSAV
;
A
#
# COMPACT_ATOMS: atom_id res chain seq x y z
N ARG A 1 -3.12 -5.38 -14.18
CA ARG A 1 -2.05 -4.41 -14.54
C ARG A 1 -0.85 -4.61 -13.60
N TYR A 2 -0.20 -5.77 -13.64
CA TYR A 2 0.78 -6.18 -12.60
C TYR A 2 2.25 -5.89 -12.95
N GLY A 3 2.55 -5.47 -14.18
CA GLY A 3 3.91 -5.18 -14.67
C GLY A 3 4.18 -3.70 -14.97
N GLN A 4 3.64 -2.75 -14.20
CA GLN A 4 3.99 -1.34 -14.39
C GLN A 4 5.37 -1.06 -13.78
N PRO A 5 6.29 -0.45 -14.55
CA PRO A 5 7.57 -0.04 -13.99
C PRO A 5 7.37 1.10 -12.96
N ARG A 6 8.21 1.11 -11.92
CA ARG A 6 8.15 2.04 -10.79
C ARG A 6 9.52 2.66 -10.57
N TRP A 7 9.61 3.98 -10.66
CA TRP A 7 10.82 4.72 -10.30
C TRP A 7 11.09 4.64 -8.80
N SER A 8 12.36 4.53 -8.42
CA SER A 8 12.78 4.78 -7.05
C SER A 8 12.62 6.27 -6.69
N PRO A 9 12.44 6.62 -5.42
CA PRO A 9 12.26 8.02 -5.00
C PRO A 9 13.44 8.94 -5.37
N ASP A 10 14.65 8.38 -5.44
CA ASP A 10 15.87 9.11 -5.83
C ASP A 10 16.05 9.21 -7.36
N GLY A 11 15.20 8.54 -8.15
CA GLY A 11 15.26 8.54 -9.61
C GLY A 11 16.39 7.70 -10.22
N ASN A 12 17.16 6.95 -9.43
CA ASN A 12 18.30 6.18 -9.93
C ASN A 12 17.93 4.78 -10.43
N TRP A 13 16.77 4.26 -10.01
CA TRP A 13 16.36 2.89 -10.29
C TRP A 13 14.96 2.83 -10.89
N LEU A 14 14.79 1.91 -11.82
CA LEU A 14 13.49 1.49 -12.34
C LEU A 14 13.23 0.04 -11.92
N MET A 15 12.17 -0.18 -11.16
CA MET A 15 11.73 -1.51 -10.71
C MET A 15 10.61 -2.03 -11.59
N PHE A 16 10.65 -3.31 -11.96
CA PHE A 16 9.59 -3.97 -12.72
C PHE A 16 9.56 -5.47 -12.47
N THR A 17 8.49 -6.10 -12.90
CA THR A 17 8.31 -7.56 -12.84
C THR A 17 8.76 -8.19 -14.16
N THR A 18 9.52 -9.27 -14.09
CA THR A 18 9.95 -10.02 -15.27
C THR A 18 8.76 -10.67 -15.98
N SER A 19 8.87 -10.82 -17.30
CA SER A 19 7.91 -11.60 -18.08
C SER A 19 8.45 -13.01 -18.31
N GLY A 20 7.68 -14.05 -18.02
CA GLY A 20 8.13 -15.43 -18.20
C GLY A 20 7.25 -16.45 -17.49
N SER A 21 7.78 -17.66 -17.31
CA SER A 21 7.15 -18.74 -16.55
C SER A 21 7.20 -18.53 -15.04
N ASN A 22 8.12 -17.68 -14.57
CA ASN A 22 8.16 -17.15 -13.21
C ASN A 22 8.24 -15.63 -13.28
N TRP A 23 7.53 -14.95 -12.39
CA TRP A 23 7.51 -13.49 -12.30
C TRP A 23 8.35 -13.14 -11.09
N ASP A 24 9.45 -12.45 -11.32
CA ASP A 24 10.35 -12.00 -10.28
C ASP A 24 10.45 -10.47 -10.35
N ILE A 25 10.77 -9.85 -9.23
CA ILE A 25 10.97 -8.42 -9.15
C ILE A 25 12.45 -8.14 -9.42
N VAL A 26 12.71 -7.26 -10.37
CA VAL A 26 14.04 -6.77 -10.70
C VAL A 26 14.07 -5.26 -10.64
N ARG A 27 15.26 -4.70 -10.47
CA ARG A 27 15.51 -3.27 -10.66
C ARG A 27 16.64 -3.04 -11.64
N VAL A 28 16.57 -1.93 -12.35
CA VAL A 28 17.61 -1.48 -13.27
C VAL A 28 18.11 -0.12 -12.83
N ASN A 29 19.41 0.01 -12.66
CA ASN A 29 20.04 1.30 -12.47
C ASN A 29 20.09 2.01 -13.83
N VAL A 30 19.54 3.22 -13.89
CA VAL A 30 19.36 3.91 -15.18
C VAL A 30 20.62 4.62 -15.67
N GLN A 31 21.65 4.75 -14.83
CA GLN A 31 22.90 5.39 -15.18
C GLN A 31 23.85 4.43 -15.91
N ASP A 32 23.92 3.19 -15.45
CA ASP A 32 24.84 2.16 -15.98
C ASP A 32 24.14 0.96 -16.62
N ASN A 33 22.80 0.94 -16.65
CA ASN A 33 21.95 -0.16 -17.14
C ASN A 33 22.14 -1.48 -16.38
N ARG A 34 22.67 -1.45 -15.16
CA ARG A 34 22.85 -2.65 -14.34
C ARG A 34 21.51 -3.19 -13.85
N VAL A 35 21.21 -4.44 -14.18
CA VAL A 35 20.00 -5.16 -13.74
C VAL A 35 20.34 -5.98 -12.50
N GLU A 36 19.53 -5.84 -11.46
CA GLU A 36 19.66 -6.61 -10.21
C GLU A 36 18.34 -7.33 -9.89
N PRO A 37 18.38 -8.66 -9.69
CA PRO A 37 17.23 -9.38 -9.15
C PRO A 37 17.04 -9.03 -7.67
N LEU A 38 15.79 -8.79 -7.28
CA LEU A 38 15.40 -8.54 -5.89
C LEU A 38 14.66 -9.75 -5.30
N THR A 39 13.98 -10.53 -6.13
CA THR A 39 13.39 -11.80 -5.73
C THR A 39 13.85 -12.93 -6.65
N THR A 40 13.86 -14.14 -6.10
CA THR A 40 14.13 -15.40 -6.80
C THR A 40 13.27 -16.52 -6.21
N SER A 41 12.07 -16.18 -5.74
CA SER A 41 11.20 -17.12 -5.05
C SER A 41 10.61 -18.13 -6.04
N PRO A 42 10.20 -19.32 -5.60
CA PRO A 42 9.54 -20.28 -6.48
C PRO A 42 8.11 -19.85 -6.87
N GLY A 43 7.55 -18.84 -6.20
CA GLY A 43 6.26 -18.25 -6.53
C GLY A 43 6.40 -17.05 -7.46
N PHE A 44 5.26 -16.55 -7.93
CA PHE A 44 5.21 -15.28 -8.65
C PHE A 44 5.33 -14.14 -7.63
N ASP A 45 6.18 -13.16 -7.96
CA ASP A 45 6.38 -11.92 -7.23
C ASP A 45 6.02 -10.73 -8.12
N TRP A 46 5.08 -9.88 -7.68
CA TRP A 46 4.59 -8.78 -8.49
C TRP A 46 4.10 -7.57 -7.68
N GLY A 47 3.71 -6.52 -8.41
CA GLY A 47 3.02 -5.37 -7.80
C GLY A 47 3.91 -4.50 -6.91
N ALA A 48 5.23 -4.63 -7.01
CA ALA A 48 6.19 -4.00 -6.12
C ALA A 48 6.04 -2.46 -6.02
N ARG A 49 6.34 -1.91 -4.84
CA ARG A 49 6.26 -0.48 -4.48
C ARG A 49 7.42 -0.09 -3.58
N TRP A 50 8.17 0.95 -3.98
CA TRP A 50 9.16 1.59 -3.11
C TRP A 50 8.47 2.29 -1.94
N SER A 51 9.05 2.20 -0.76
CA SER A 51 8.71 3.10 0.34
C SER A 51 9.09 4.55 -0.03
N PRO A 52 8.43 5.57 0.55
CA PRO A 52 8.70 6.97 0.22
C PRO A 52 10.14 7.41 0.53
N ASP A 53 10.76 6.79 1.53
CA ASP A 53 12.17 7.02 1.91
C ASP A 53 13.17 6.23 1.06
N GLY A 54 12.69 5.36 0.16
CA GLY A 54 13.53 4.54 -0.71
C GLY A 54 14.37 3.50 0.03
N GLN A 55 13.97 3.05 1.22
CA GLN A 55 14.70 2.04 2.01
C GLN A 55 14.06 0.65 2.02
N SER A 56 12.78 0.55 1.66
CA SER A 56 12.03 -0.70 1.64
C SER A 56 11.21 -0.86 0.37
N ILE A 57 10.85 -2.10 0.08
CA ILE A 57 9.97 -2.47 -1.03
C ILE A 57 8.87 -3.36 -0.49
N ALA A 58 7.62 -2.99 -0.75
CA ALA A 58 6.46 -3.86 -0.53
C ALA A 58 6.05 -4.50 -1.84
N PHE A 59 5.69 -5.78 -1.79
CA PHE A 59 5.30 -6.54 -2.98
C PHE A 59 4.32 -7.66 -2.64
N ILE A 60 3.79 -8.30 -3.67
CA ILE A 60 2.90 -9.44 -3.55
C ILE A 60 3.67 -10.68 -3.94
N SER A 61 3.57 -11.74 -3.13
CA SER A 61 4.10 -13.06 -3.47
C SER A 61 3.06 -14.13 -3.20
N ASN A 62 3.03 -15.16 -4.04
CA ASN A 62 2.23 -16.38 -3.81
C ASN A 62 3.07 -17.63 -3.59
N GLN A 63 4.32 -17.47 -3.14
CA GLN A 63 5.24 -18.58 -2.87
C GLN A 63 4.71 -19.59 -1.83
N GLU A 64 3.76 -19.18 -0.98
CA GLU A 64 3.13 -19.98 0.08
C GLU A 64 1.60 -20.07 -0.13
N ASP A 65 1.19 -20.40 -1.35
CA ASP A 65 -0.20 -20.61 -1.82
C ASP A 65 -0.94 -19.36 -2.32
N ASN A 66 -1.53 -18.57 -1.41
CA ASN A 66 -2.33 -17.40 -1.76
C ASN A 66 -1.47 -16.14 -1.95
N ALA A 67 -2.02 -15.14 -2.65
CA ALA A 67 -1.31 -13.87 -2.83
C ALA A 67 -1.23 -13.11 -1.50
N GLU A 68 -0.02 -12.82 -1.04
CA GLU A 68 0.24 -12.21 0.27
C GLU A 68 1.21 -11.04 0.15
N ILE A 69 1.18 -10.14 1.11
CA ILE A 69 2.04 -8.95 1.13
C ILE A 69 3.32 -9.26 1.84
N TYR A 70 4.42 -8.92 1.18
CA TYR A 70 5.77 -9.01 1.70
C TYR A 70 6.42 -7.63 1.70
N VAL A 71 7.39 -7.45 2.60
CA VAL A 71 8.29 -6.30 2.62
C VAL A 71 9.72 -6.79 2.68
N MET A 72 10.60 -6.12 1.96
CA MET A 72 12.05 -6.36 1.98
C MET A 72 12.81 -5.03 1.99
N ARG A 73 14.11 -5.09 2.30
CA ARG A 73 15.03 -3.98 2.05
C ARG A 73 15.22 -3.77 0.56
N VAL A 74 15.65 -2.58 0.17
CA VAL A 74 15.77 -2.23 -1.25
C VAL A 74 16.80 -3.02 -2.03
N ASP A 75 17.77 -3.62 -1.35
CA ASP A 75 18.75 -4.56 -1.91
C ASP A 75 18.22 -6.01 -2.00
N GLY A 76 16.97 -6.25 -1.59
CA GLY A 76 16.34 -7.57 -1.60
C GLY A 76 16.56 -8.38 -0.32
N SER A 77 17.29 -7.87 0.68
CA SER A 77 17.50 -8.58 1.94
C SER A 77 16.35 -8.37 2.94
N ASP A 78 16.36 -9.14 4.02
CA ASP A 78 15.39 -9.07 5.14
C ASP A 78 13.92 -9.13 4.70
N THR A 79 13.63 -10.00 3.72
CA THR A 79 12.27 -10.25 3.25
C THR A 79 11.41 -10.87 4.35
N GLN A 80 10.25 -10.29 4.60
CA GLN A 80 9.26 -10.73 5.59
C GLN A 80 7.85 -10.73 5.01
N ARG A 81 7.07 -11.76 5.35
CA ARG A 81 5.62 -11.85 5.07
C ARG A 81 4.86 -11.01 6.10
N LEU A 82 3.94 -10.16 5.66
CA LEU A 82 3.15 -9.28 6.54
C LEU A 82 1.72 -9.78 6.77
N THR A 83 1.17 -10.55 5.83
CA THR A 83 -0.22 -11.02 5.84
C THR A 83 -0.26 -12.54 5.75
N PHE A 84 -1.22 -13.17 6.44
CA PHE A 84 -1.24 -14.62 6.67
C PHE A 84 -2.64 -15.22 6.57
N GLU A 85 -3.63 -14.42 6.21
CA GLU A 85 -5.03 -14.86 6.22
C GLU A 85 -5.36 -15.53 4.90
N MET A 86 -6.18 -16.59 4.95
CA MET A 86 -6.69 -17.20 3.71
C MET A 86 -7.40 -16.14 2.86
N GLY A 87 -6.99 -15.99 1.61
CA GLY A 87 -7.54 -15.01 0.67
C GLY A 87 -6.45 -14.30 -0.13
N ASP A 88 -6.82 -13.61 -1.20
CA ASP A 88 -5.82 -12.90 -2.01
C ASP A 88 -5.69 -11.46 -1.55
N ASP A 89 -4.45 -11.07 -1.25
CA ASP A 89 -4.06 -9.71 -0.93
C ASP A 89 -3.47 -9.00 -2.14
N SER A 90 -3.63 -7.68 -2.17
CA SER A 90 -3.01 -6.83 -3.18
C SER A 90 -2.59 -5.50 -2.60
N VAL A 91 -1.27 -5.26 -2.59
CA VAL A 91 -0.70 -3.98 -2.15
C VAL A 91 -1.05 -2.86 -3.13
N TYR A 92 -1.58 -1.75 -2.61
CA TYR A 92 -1.84 -0.54 -3.38
C TYR A 92 -0.66 0.41 -3.32
N ASP A 93 -0.38 0.93 -2.12
CA ASP A 93 0.62 1.99 -1.93
C ASP A 93 1.05 2.19 -0.48
N TRP A 94 2.22 2.81 -0.30
CA TRP A 94 2.71 3.30 0.98
C TRP A 94 2.04 4.63 1.34
N SER A 95 1.81 4.89 2.62
CA SER A 95 1.48 6.24 3.08
C SER A 95 2.66 7.19 2.80
N PRO A 96 2.42 8.49 2.56
CA PRO A 96 3.50 9.44 2.27
C PRO A 96 4.55 9.54 3.37
N ASP A 97 4.18 9.25 4.62
CA ASP A 97 5.07 9.21 5.77
C ASP A 97 5.73 7.84 6.02
N GLY A 98 5.48 6.85 5.14
CA GLY A 98 6.05 5.50 5.20
C GLY A 98 5.53 4.61 6.32
N LYS A 99 4.60 5.09 7.17
CA LYS A 99 4.15 4.35 8.36
C LYS A 99 3.11 3.28 8.10
N TRP A 100 2.49 3.29 6.92
CA TRP A 100 1.40 2.38 6.57
C TRP A 100 1.54 1.87 5.15
N LEU A 101 1.19 0.61 4.96
CA LEU A 101 0.86 0.02 3.68
C LEU A 101 -0.64 -0.08 3.55
N LEU A 102 -1.17 0.39 2.42
CA LEU A 102 -2.57 0.26 2.05
C LEU A 102 -2.72 -0.90 1.08
N TYR A 103 -3.67 -1.77 1.35
CA TYR A 103 -3.89 -2.97 0.56
C TYR A 103 -5.35 -3.39 0.55
N THR A 104 -5.71 -4.31 -0.34
CA THR A 104 -7.00 -5.00 -0.28
C THR A 104 -6.82 -6.44 0.11
N HIS A 105 -7.80 -6.98 0.85
CA HIS A 105 -7.89 -8.40 1.18
C HIS A 105 -9.21 -8.96 0.65
N GLN A 106 -9.14 -10.07 -0.07
CA GLN A 106 -10.31 -10.80 -0.57
C GLN A 106 -10.49 -12.12 0.21
N SER A 107 -11.44 -12.16 1.14
CA SER A 107 -11.68 -13.36 1.95
C SER A 107 -12.45 -14.43 1.16
N PRO A 108 -12.03 -15.72 1.23
CA PRO A 108 -12.74 -16.83 0.60
C PRO A 108 -13.99 -17.25 1.39
N SER A 109 -14.09 -16.87 2.67
CA SER A 109 -15.17 -17.26 3.59
C SER A 109 -16.44 -16.41 3.45
N LEU A 110 -16.31 -15.23 2.85
CA LEU A 110 -17.45 -14.34 2.59
C LEU A 110 -18.15 -14.84 1.32
N SER A 111 -19.38 -15.33 1.49
CA SER A 111 -20.23 -15.88 0.41
C SER A 111 -20.52 -14.87 -0.71
N ARG A 112 -20.21 -13.60 -0.46
CA ARG A 112 -20.14 -12.50 -1.42
C ARG A 112 -18.67 -12.14 -1.52
N ARG A 113 -18.13 -12.11 -2.74
CA ARG A 113 -16.74 -11.72 -3.12
C ARG A 113 -16.36 -10.32 -2.61
N GLY A 114 -16.31 -10.16 -1.29
CA GLY A 114 -16.01 -8.91 -0.61
C GLY A 114 -14.52 -8.70 -0.68
N MET A 115 -14.13 -7.58 -1.28
CA MET A 115 -12.77 -7.07 -1.22
C MET A 115 -12.84 -5.81 -0.39
N ASP A 116 -12.20 -5.83 0.78
CA ASP A 116 -12.13 -4.65 1.63
C ASP A 116 -10.73 -4.07 1.62
N ILE A 117 -10.65 -2.78 1.95
CA ILE A 117 -9.40 -2.06 2.07
C ILE A 117 -8.90 -2.17 3.51
N TYR A 118 -7.62 -2.46 3.65
CA TYR A 118 -6.90 -2.58 4.91
C TYR A 118 -5.66 -1.70 4.89
N ARG A 119 -5.19 -1.37 6.09
CA ARG A 119 -3.83 -0.88 6.30
C ARG A 119 -3.06 -1.75 7.29
N ILE A 120 -1.75 -1.80 7.14
CA ILE A 120 -0.83 -2.50 8.04
C ILE A 120 0.45 -1.70 8.20
N GLN A 121 1.12 -1.80 9.36
CA GLN A 121 2.45 -1.20 9.50
C GLN A 121 3.49 -2.06 8.76
N PRO A 122 4.59 -1.48 8.27
CA PRO A 122 5.60 -2.20 7.51
C PRO A 122 6.33 -3.31 8.31
N ASP A 123 6.21 -3.29 9.63
CA ASP A 123 6.70 -4.34 10.54
C ASP A 123 5.68 -5.48 10.75
N GLY A 124 4.56 -5.46 10.03
CA GLY A 124 3.48 -6.45 10.12
C GLY A 124 2.51 -6.21 11.28
N THR A 125 2.74 -5.19 12.12
CA THR A 125 1.88 -4.92 13.27
C THR A 125 0.70 -4.00 12.91
N ASN A 126 -0.24 -3.87 13.84
CA ASN A 126 -1.33 -2.90 13.79
C ASN A 126 -2.19 -2.94 12.50
N ARG A 127 -2.41 -4.13 11.96
CA ARG A 127 -3.36 -4.34 10.85
C ARG A 127 -4.77 -3.85 11.19
N GLN A 128 -5.39 -3.11 10.28
CA GLN A 128 -6.73 -2.54 10.46
C GLN A 128 -7.53 -2.58 9.15
N ARG A 129 -8.78 -3.03 9.24
CA ARG A 129 -9.79 -2.93 8.18
C ARG A 129 -10.35 -1.51 8.11
N LEU A 130 -10.48 -0.97 6.90
CA LEU A 130 -10.92 0.41 6.64
C LEU A 130 -12.28 0.50 5.94
N THR A 131 -12.63 -0.45 5.08
CA THR A 131 -14.00 -0.58 4.53
C THR A 131 -14.70 -1.81 5.07
N PHE A 132 -16.02 -1.74 5.16
CA PHE A 132 -16.87 -2.80 5.73
C PHE A 132 -18.10 -3.07 4.85
N ALA A 133 -18.14 -2.50 3.65
CA ALA A 133 -19.31 -2.54 2.80
C ALA A 133 -19.40 -3.87 2.05
N ASP A 134 -20.62 -4.34 1.80
CA ASP A 134 -20.84 -5.45 0.89
C ASP A 134 -20.47 -5.00 -0.54
N GLY A 135 -19.34 -5.47 -1.08
CA GLY A 135 -18.89 -5.11 -2.42
C GLY A 135 -17.40 -5.33 -2.69
N ILE A 136 -16.94 -4.92 -3.88
CA ILE A 136 -15.53 -4.86 -4.22
C ILE A 136 -15.07 -3.41 -4.04
N ASP A 137 -14.28 -3.14 -3.01
CA ASP A 137 -13.59 -1.86 -2.85
C ASP A 137 -12.20 -1.95 -3.50
N SER A 138 -11.90 -1.04 -4.42
CA SER A 138 -10.62 -1.02 -5.14
C SER A 138 -10.13 0.40 -5.41
N SER A 139 -8.83 0.53 -5.71
CA SER A 139 -8.17 1.79 -6.08
C SER A 139 -8.13 2.91 -5.02
N PRO A 140 -7.83 2.63 -3.75
CA PRO A 140 -7.61 3.69 -2.79
C PRO A 140 -6.31 4.47 -3.10
N THR A 141 -6.29 5.76 -2.72
CA THR A 141 -5.12 6.64 -2.89
C THR A 141 -4.86 7.42 -1.61
N TRP A 142 -3.60 7.62 -1.28
CA TRP A 142 -3.19 8.56 -0.23
C TRP A 142 -3.19 9.97 -0.79
N LEU A 143 -3.75 10.94 -0.05
CA LEU A 143 -3.67 12.34 -0.45
C LEU A 143 -2.46 13.03 0.20
N PRO A 144 -1.61 13.70 -0.60
CA PRO A 144 -0.31 14.17 -0.12
C PRO A 144 -0.33 15.47 0.68
N ILE A 145 -1.40 16.29 0.69
CA ILE A 145 -1.52 17.53 1.51
C ILE A 145 -2.99 18.03 1.48
N ILE A 146 -3.56 18.41 2.64
CA ILE A 146 -4.93 18.93 2.93
C ILE A 146 -6.03 17.90 3.27
N ASP A 147 -6.58 18.13 4.46
CA ASP A 147 -7.58 17.40 5.24
C ASP A 147 -9.02 17.51 4.69
N ARG A 148 -9.24 17.46 3.37
CA ARG A 148 -10.60 17.45 2.78
C ARG A 148 -10.65 16.76 1.42
N VAL A 149 -11.58 15.81 1.27
CA VAL A 149 -12.00 15.26 -0.01
C VAL A 149 -13.45 15.61 -0.27
N TRP A 150 -13.73 16.01 -1.51
CA TRP A 150 -15.05 16.06 -2.08
C TRP A 150 -15.18 14.96 -3.15
N SER A 151 -16.33 14.30 -3.23
CA SER A 151 -16.80 13.64 -4.45
C SER A 151 -18.03 14.40 -4.97
N ARG A 152 -18.21 14.47 -6.30
CA ARG A 152 -19.40 15.07 -6.91
C ARG A 152 -20.37 13.97 -7.30
N GLU A 153 -21.56 13.98 -6.70
CA GLU A 153 -22.66 13.08 -7.05
C GLU A 153 -23.45 13.58 -8.25
N GLY A 154 -23.76 12.66 -9.15
CA GLY A 154 -24.62 12.85 -10.30
C GLY A 154 -24.92 11.49 -10.93
N LEU A 155 -25.91 10.81 -10.37
CA LEU A 155 -26.57 9.58 -10.84
C LEU A 155 -25.75 8.27 -10.70
N GLY A 156 -25.87 7.66 -9.52
CA GLY A 156 -25.96 6.21 -9.33
C GLY A 156 -24.72 5.37 -9.67
N MET A 157 -23.70 5.40 -8.81
CA MET A 157 -22.85 4.24 -8.45
C MET A 157 -22.16 4.54 -7.11
N THR A 158 -22.21 3.60 -6.17
CA THR A 158 -21.58 3.72 -4.85
C THR A 158 -20.08 3.52 -4.93
N SER A 159 -19.30 4.49 -4.45
CA SER A 159 -17.86 4.32 -4.16
C SER A 159 -17.53 5.11 -2.90
N LEU A 160 -17.06 4.42 -1.85
CA LEU A 160 -16.66 5.00 -0.58
C LEU A 160 -15.18 5.40 -0.66
N ALA A 161 -14.89 6.70 -0.74
CA ALA A 161 -13.53 7.20 -0.55
C ALA A 161 -13.20 7.18 0.95
N ILE A 162 -12.24 6.37 1.39
CA ILE A 162 -11.80 6.35 2.78
C ILE A 162 -11.00 7.63 3.07
N LEU A 163 -11.57 8.50 3.90
CA LEU A 163 -10.90 9.64 4.52
C LEU A 163 -10.31 9.18 5.87
N LEU A 164 -8.98 9.04 5.97
CA LEU A 164 -8.33 8.76 7.26
C LEU A 164 -8.16 10.05 8.06
N ARG A 165 -9.14 10.36 8.92
CA ARG A 165 -9.03 11.41 9.95
C ARG A 165 -8.24 10.89 11.14
N THR A 166 -7.23 11.62 11.58
CA THR A 166 -6.81 11.62 13.00
C THR A 166 -6.71 13.06 13.48
N THR A 167 -7.45 13.42 14.52
CA THR A 167 -7.24 14.69 15.21
C THR A 167 -6.93 14.37 16.68
N LEU A 168 -5.65 14.50 17.04
CA LEU A 168 -5.18 14.44 18.42
C LEU A 168 -5.62 15.71 19.16
N HIS A 169 -5.99 15.57 20.43
CA HIS A 169 -6.39 16.67 21.31
C HIS A 169 -5.25 17.66 21.56
N HIS A 170 -5.55 18.96 21.50
CA HIS A 170 -4.88 19.93 22.36
C HIS A 170 -5.89 20.92 22.94
N ARG A 171 -6.09 20.84 24.26
CA ARG A 171 -6.65 21.91 25.07
C ARG A 171 -5.73 23.12 24.95
N ILE A 172 -6.30 24.28 24.60
CA ILE A 172 -5.75 25.57 25.02
C ILE A 172 -6.86 26.30 25.78
N ARG A 173 -6.64 26.46 27.08
CA ARG A 173 -7.34 27.44 27.92
C ARG A 173 -6.94 28.83 27.44
N ARG A 174 -7.90 29.73 27.25
CA ARG A 174 -7.69 31.16 27.56
C ARG A 174 -8.85 31.66 28.39
N SER A 175 -8.48 32.19 29.55
CA SER A 175 -9.32 32.87 30.52
C SER A 175 -8.94 34.35 30.55
N ILE A 176 -9.96 35.22 30.68
CA ILE A 176 -9.97 36.62 31.18
C ILE A 176 -9.14 37.63 30.34
N THR A 177 -9.46 38.90 30.10
CA THR A 177 -10.20 40.04 30.71
C THR A 177 -10.47 41.04 29.53
N GLY A 178 -11.54 41.84 29.44
CA GLY A 178 -11.75 43.09 30.17
C GLY A 178 -11.59 44.35 29.26
N SER A 179 -12.73 44.98 28.96
CA SER A 179 -13.07 46.43 28.80
C SER A 179 -12.41 47.42 27.82
N ALA A 180 -13.32 48.25 27.25
CA ALA A 180 -13.23 49.65 26.78
C ALA A 180 -12.31 49.94 25.56
N VAL A 181 -12.74 50.70 24.55
CA VAL A 181 -13.33 52.06 24.57
C VAL A 181 -14.50 52.18 23.60
#